data_AF-A0A927AC12-F1
#
_entry.id   AF-A0A927AC12-F1
#
_cell.length_a   1.000
_cell.length_b   1.000
_cell.length_c   1.000
_cell.angle_alpha   90.00
_cell.angle_beta   90.00
_cell.angle_gamma   90.00
#
_symmetry.space_group_name_H-M   'P 1'
#
loop_
_entity.id
_entity.type
_entity.pdbx_description
1 polymer ?
#
loop_
_entity_poly.entity_id
_entity_poly.type
_entity_poly.pdbx_seq_one_letter_code
_entity_poly.pdbx_strand_id
1 'polypeptide(L)'
;MSIQKFSLATIEKVRQYIRKTLLLPDSEQQPQPSYDMSVDELPEPESLDDLSGLFTFGGVADADVGTPQVRDQWFVSTVNPAAALLKLPGLSLKSGFRLVSYLYRSEGSGVGVVWAVPEELSSTAQLEKALVSSTSLSQIPKPVGALSNFMEVIEGDRSPVSFIIASIFRRELQEFGALGQRCNWSHHQLVNAPPSEFKWQWRNAPPKDLAPKVKLLDNGQAAVEFFTCCDQPSLVLYRHIDQYPAHHYKPQSLDQSVATAPD
;
A
#
# COMPACT_ATOMS: atom_id res chain seq x y z
N MET A 1 31.75 8.99 -8.97
CA MET A 1 30.83 8.23 -8.10
C MET A 1 30.42 9.07 -6.90
N SER A 2 29.24 9.69 -6.93
CA SER A 2 28.73 10.51 -5.81
C SER A 2 27.70 9.71 -5.01
N ILE A 3 27.85 9.67 -3.68
CA ILE A 3 26.80 9.19 -2.77
C ILE A 3 26.04 10.42 -2.31
N GLN A 4 24.76 10.50 -2.63
CA GLN A 4 23.89 11.55 -2.14
C GLN A 4 23.17 11.09 -0.88
N LYS A 5 23.28 11.88 0.18
CA LYS A 5 22.58 11.64 1.45
C LYS A 5 21.32 12.50 1.51
N PHE A 6 20.33 12.00 2.22
CA PHE A 6 19.04 12.66 2.40
C PHE A 6 18.76 12.86 3.88
N SER A 7 18.07 13.95 4.20
CA SER A 7 17.60 14.17 5.56
C SER A 7 16.45 13.20 5.87
N LEU A 8 16.46 12.66 7.09
CA LEU A 8 15.39 11.77 7.57
C LEU A 8 14.03 12.47 7.50
N ALA A 9 13.96 13.71 7.98
CA ALA A 9 12.73 14.52 8.00
C ALA A 9 12.14 14.73 6.60
N THR A 10 12.96 14.84 5.55
CA THR A 10 12.46 14.95 4.17
C THR A 10 11.78 13.67 3.73
N ILE A 11 12.38 12.51 4.02
CA ILE A 11 11.85 11.21 3.60
C ILE A 11 10.60 10.85 4.41
N GLU A 12 10.57 11.20 5.70
CA GLU A 12 9.37 11.04 6.53
C GLU A 12 8.20 11.87 6.02
N LYS A 13 8.42 13.11 5.59
CA LYS A 13 7.37 13.93 4.96
C LYS A 13 6.83 13.29 3.69
N VAL A 14 7.71 12.73 2.85
CA VAL A 14 7.31 11.97 1.66
C VAL A 14 6.46 10.76 2.06
N ARG A 15 6.91 9.98 3.04
CA ARG A 15 6.19 8.82 3.56
C ARG A 15 4.80 9.18 4.09
N GLN A 16 4.71 10.23 4.92
CA GLN A 16 3.46 10.74 5.46
C GLN A 16 2.49 11.18 4.36
N TYR A 17 3.00 11.86 3.32
CA TYR A 17 2.19 12.24 2.18
C TYR A 17 1.63 11.02 1.42
N ILE A 18 2.47 10.00 1.17
CA ILE A 18 2.03 8.75 0.52
C ILE A 18 0.95 8.08 1.36
N ARG A 19 1.19 7.89 2.66
CA ARG A 19 0.22 7.29 3.59
C ARG A 19 -1.12 8.02 3.62
N LYS A 20 -1.06 9.36 3.70
CA LYS A 20 -2.28 10.20 3.69
C LYS A 20 -3.07 10.03 2.39
N THR A 21 -2.37 9.87 1.27
CA THR A 21 -3.02 9.71 -0.05
C THR A 21 -3.59 8.30 -0.24
N LEU A 22 -2.97 7.30 0.39
CA LEU A 22 -3.39 5.90 0.36
C LEU A 22 -4.36 5.53 1.50
N LEU A 23 -4.87 6.51 2.23
CA LEU A 23 -5.80 6.26 3.32
C LEU A 23 -7.13 5.75 2.75
N LEU A 24 -7.54 4.58 3.21
CA LEU A 24 -8.80 3.98 2.82
C LEU A 24 -9.97 4.70 3.49
N PRO A 25 -11.09 4.94 2.79
CA PRO A 25 -12.28 5.47 3.42
C PRO A 25 -12.80 4.48 4.48
N ASP A 26 -13.52 4.98 5.49
CA ASP A 26 -14.04 4.16 6.60
C ASP A 26 -14.89 2.99 6.11
N SER A 27 -15.63 3.20 5.01
CA SER A 27 -16.34 2.13 4.32
C SER A 27 -15.38 0.98 4.00
N GLU A 28 -14.23 1.21 3.37
CA GLU A 28 -13.30 0.13 2.96
C GLU A 28 -12.42 -0.40 4.10
N GLN A 29 -12.47 0.20 5.30
CA GLN A 29 -11.67 -0.24 6.44
C GLN A 29 -12.33 -1.34 7.25
N GLN A 30 -13.67 -1.32 7.37
CA GLN A 30 -14.40 -2.29 8.18
C GLN A 30 -15.35 -3.12 7.32
N PRO A 31 -15.43 -4.44 7.55
CA PRO A 31 -16.53 -5.20 6.98
C PRO A 31 -17.85 -4.66 7.54
N GLN A 32 -18.72 -4.17 6.67
CA GLN A 32 -20.09 -3.83 7.06
C GLN A 32 -20.71 -5.04 7.77
N PRO A 33 -21.44 -4.86 8.88
CA PRO A 33 -22.28 -5.92 9.40
C PRO A 33 -23.25 -6.30 8.27
N SER A 34 -23.23 -7.57 7.87
CA SER A 34 -24.35 -8.12 7.12
C SER A 34 -25.56 -7.96 8.04
N TYR A 35 -26.37 -6.94 7.78
CA TYR A 35 -27.73 -6.93 8.30
C TYR A 35 -28.41 -8.11 7.62
N ASP A 36 -28.42 -9.25 8.32
CA ASP A 36 -29.24 -10.40 7.99
C ASP A 36 -30.67 -10.02 8.36
N MET A 37 -31.24 -9.08 7.60
CA MET A 37 -32.66 -8.80 7.64
C MET A 37 -33.30 -9.93 6.84
N SER A 38 -33.69 -11.00 7.53
CA SER A 38 -34.71 -11.89 7.00
C SER A 38 -35.90 -11.00 6.57
N VAL A 39 -36.40 -11.22 5.37
CA VAL A 39 -37.54 -10.48 4.81
C VAL A 39 -38.80 -10.64 5.70
N ASP A 40 -38.76 -11.58 6.64
CA ASP A 40 -39.82 -11.93 7.58
C ASP A 40 -39.88 -11.04 8.85
N GLU A 41 -38.92 -10.13 9.07
CA GLU A 41 -38.89 -9.22 10.24
C GLU A 41 -39.10 -7.73 9.89
N LEU A 42 -39.71 -7.44 8.73
CA LEU A 42 -40.27 -6.11 8.48
C LEU A 42 -41.63 -6.02 9.16
N PRO A 43 -41.85 -5.16 10.18
CA PRO A 43 -43.17 -4.97 10.74
C PRO A 43 -44.11 -4.46 9.64
N GLU A 44 -45.27 -5.12 9.47
CA GLU A 44 -46.30 -4.66 8.54
C GLU A 44 -46.71 -3.23 8.93
N PRO A 45 -46.67 -2.26 7.99
CA PRO A 45 -46.99 -0.88 8.31
C PRO A 45 -48.48 -0.74 8.64
N GLU A 46 -48.80 -0.23 9.82
CA GLU A 46 -50.18 -0.02 10.28
C GLU A 46 -50.77 1.33 9.80
N SER A 47 -49.97 2.18 9.13
CA SER A 47 -50.39 3.53 8.70
C SER A 47 -49.76 3.99 7.39
N LEU A 48 -50.47 4.86 6.65
CA LEU A 48 -49.95 5.55 5.45
C LEU A 48 -48.78 6.50 5.78
N ASP A 49 -48.66 6.98 7.02
CA ASP A 49 -47.51 7.79 7.46
C ASP A 49 -46.23 6.95 7.64
N ASP A 50 -46.35 5.63 7.88
CA ASP A 50 -45.21 4.70 7.99
C ASP A 50 -44.58 4.37 6.63
N LEU A 51 -45.27 4.70 5.52
CA LEU A 51 -44.71 4.56 4.18
C LEU A 51 -43.61 5.58 3.87
N SER A 52 -43.53 6.67 4.64
CA SER A 52 -42.45 7.66 4.50
C SER A 52 -41.06 7.05 4.78
N GLY A 53 -40.99 6.07 5.69
CA GLY A 53 -39.77 5.27 5.94
C GLY A 53 -39.42 4.33 4.79
N LEU A 54 -40.43 3.77 4.12
CA LEU A 54 -40.28 2.87 2.96
C LEU A 54 -39.77 3.58 1.70
N PHE A 55 -40.09 4.86 1.51
CA PHE A 55 -39.56 5.64 0.37
C PHE A 55 -38.14 6.19 0.60
N THR A 56 -37.61 6.11 1.83
CA THR A 56 -36.16 6.31 2.05
C THR A 56 -35.33 5.16 1.46
N PHE A 57 -35.95 4.00 1.21
CA PHE A 57 -35.34 2.86 0.52
C PHE A 57 -35.48 2.89 -1.02
N GLY A 58 -36.24 3.84 -1.58
CA GLY A 58 -36.45 3.98 -3.03
C GLY A 58 -35.95 5.30 -3.62
N GLY A 59 -35.38 6.19 -2.80
CA GLY A 59 -34.79 7.43 -3.24
C GLY A 59 -33.37 7.20 -3.76
N VAL A 60 -33.21 7.18 -5.08
CA VAL A 60 -31.92 7.36 -5.75
C VAL A 60 -31.37 8.74 -5.35
N ALA A 61 -30.65 8.80 -4.24
CA ALA A 61 -29.67 9.83 -4.01
C ALA A 61 -28.41 9.39 -4.77
N ASP A 62 -27.97 10.22 -5.71
CA ASP A 62 -26.65 10.15 -6.36
C ASP A 62 -25.54 10.31 -5.30
N ALA A 63 -25.33 9.28 -4.48
CA ALA A 63 -24.28 9.18 -3.49
C ALA A 63 -23.76 7.74 -3.50
N ASP A 64 -22.55 7.58 -4.05
CA ASP A 64 -21.69 6.40 -4.01
C ASP A 64 -22.40 5.04 -4.09
N VAL A 65 -22.45 4.48 -5.31
CA VAL A 65 -22.59 3.03 -5.50
C VAL A 65 -21.30 2.36 -4.99
N GLY A 66 -21.16 2.27 -3.67
CA GLY A 66 -20.19 1.41 -3.02
C GLY A 66 -20.61 -0.03 -3.24
N THR A 67 -19.73 -0.84 -3.82
CA THR A 67 -19.93 -2.29 -3.93
C THR A 67 -20.27 -2.86 -2.54
N PRO A 68 -21.32 -3.70 -2.39
CA PRO A 68 -21.68 -4.27 -1.10
C PRO A 68 -20.50 -5.04 -0.54
N GLN A 69 -20.01 -4.60 0.61
CA GLN A 69 -18.81 -5.15 1.25
C GLN A 69 -19.18 -6.43 1.97
N VAL A 70 -19.09 -7.53 1.24
CA VAL A 70 -19.32 -8.84 1.81
C VAL A 70 -18.09 -9.24 2.63
N ARG A 71 -18.33 -9.61 3.89
CA ARG A 71 -17.30 -10.20 4.76
C ARG A 71 -16.62 -11.37 4.06
N ASP A 72 -15.31 -11.48 4.26
CA ASP A 72 -14.50 -12.60 3.75
C ASP A 72 -14.51 -12.75 2.23
N GLN A 73 -14.65 -11.63 1.50
CA GLN A 73 -14.57 -11.61 0.06
C GLN A 73 -13.62 -10.50 -0.44
N TRP A 74 -13.09 -10.72 -1.65
CA TRP A 74 -12.34 -9.70 -2.36
C TRP A 74 -13.28 -8.69 -3.02
N PHE A 75 -12.92 -7.42 -2.98
CA PHE A 75 -13.61 -6.35 -3.71
C PHE A 75 -12.61 -5.37 -4.31
N VAL A 76 -13.04 -4.60 -5.31
CA VAL A 76 -12.22 -3.54 -5.93
C VAL A 76 -12.26 -2.30 -5.05
N SER A 77 -11.10 -1.74 -4.70
CA SER A 77 -11.04 -0.48 -3.96
C SER A 77 -11.29 0.71 -4.87
N THR A 78 -11.98 1.71 -4.34
CA THR A 78 -12.23 3.00 -5.01
C THR A 78 -11.01 3.92 -4.96
N VAL A 79 -10.08 3.68 -4.02
CA VAL A 79 -8.87 4.49 -3.85
C VAL A 79 -7.92 4.27 -5.03
N ASN A 80 -7.55 5.37 -5.70
CA ASN A 80 -6.56 5.34 -6.77
C ASN A 80 -5.13 5.34 -6.19
N PRO A 81 -4.38 4.22 -6.26
CA PRO A 81 -3.04 4.17 -5.68
C PRO A 81 -2.02 5.07 -6.42
N ALA A 82 -2.28 5.40 -7.68
CA ALA A 82 -1.44 6.30 -8.46
C ALA A 82 -1.59 7.77 -8.06
N ALA A 83 -2.62 8.14 -7.28
CA ALA A 83 -2.83 9.53 -6.85
C ALA A 83 -1.65 10.08 -6.04
N ALA A 84 -0.92 9.22 -5.32
CA ALA A 84 0.28 9.61 -4.60
C ALA A 84 1.39 10.09 -5.56
N LEU A 85 1.49 9.57 -6.79
CA LEU A 85 2.54 9.96 -7.74
C LEU A 85 2.42 11.43 -8.19
N LEU A 86 1.24 12.04 -8.09
CA LEU A 86 0.99 13.41 -8.59
C LEU A 86 1.87 14.48 -7.95
N LYS A 87 2.29 14.30 -6.70
CA LYS A 87 3.16 15.27 -5.98
C LYS A 87 4.52 14.69 -5.61
N LEU A 88 4.84 13.47 -6.03
CA LEU A 88 6.14 12.86 -5.77
C LEU A 88 7.16 13.37 -6.79
N PRO A 89 8.23 14.06 -6.36
CA PRO A 89 9.18 14.64 -7.29
C PRO A 89 9.94 13.55 -8.05
N GLY A 90 10.01 13.72 -9.37
CA GLY A 90 10.78 12.86 -10.25
C GLY A 90 10.20 11.47 -10.46
N LEU A 91 8.94 11.21 -10.08
CA LEU A 91 8.24 9.96 -10.35
C LEU A 91 6.91 10.21 -11.06
N SER A 92 6.56 9.29 -11.96
CA SER A 92 5.30 9.30 -12.68
C SER A 92 4.84 7.88 -13.00
N LEU A 93 3.56 7.75 -13.33
CA LEU A 93 3.03 6.52 -13.91
C LEU A 93 3.25 6.54 -15.42
N LYS A 94 3.69 5.42 -15.99
CA LYS A 94 3.81 5.22 -17.43
C LYS A 94 2.45 5.42 -18.11
N SER A 95 2.44 6.15 -19.22
CA SER A 95 1.21 6.37 -20.01
C SER A 95 0.61 5.04 -20.50
N GLY A 96 -0.73 4.98 -20.55
CA GLY A 96 -1.48 3.80 -20.96
C GLY A 96 -1.62 2.73 -19.87
N PHE A 97 -1.20 3.01 -18.63
CA PHE A 97 -1.38 2.12 -17.48
C PHE A 97 -2.11 2.82 -16.34
N ARG A 98 -2.80 2.01 -15.54
CA ARG A 98 -3.45 2.41 -14.29
C ARG A 98 -3.03 1.48 -13.16
N LEU A 99 -2.90 2.03 -11.95
CA LEU A 99 -2.81 1.23 -10.73
C LEU A 99 -4.23 0.98 -10.20
N VAL A 100 -4.54 -0.28 -9.95
CA VAL A 100 -5.82 -0.73 -9.39
C VAL A 100 -5.57 -1.58 -8.17
N SER A 101 -6.47 -1.55 -7.21
CA SER A 101 -6.34 -2.28 -5.96
C SER A 101 -7.54 -3.17 -5.68
N TYR A 102 -7.25 -4.34 -5.13
CA TYR A 102 -8.24 -5.23 -4.56
C TYR A 102 -8.00 -5.35 -3.06
N LEU A 103 -9.07 -5.42 -2.30
CA LEU A 103 -9.06 -5.53 -0.86
C LEU A 103 -9.82 -6.77 -0.44
N TYR A 104 -9.32 -7.43 0.60
CA TYR A 104 -9.99 -8.49 1.33
C TYR A 104 -10.15 -8.04 2.78
N ARG A 105 -11.35 -8.20 3.34
CA ARG A 105 -11.66 -7.82 4.73
C ARG A 105 -12.26 -8.98 5.49
N SER A 106 -11.65 -9.30 6.63
CA SER A 106 -12.17 -10.23 7.63
C SER A 106 -12.21 -9.54 8.99
N GLU A 107 -12.78 -10.20 9.99
CA GLU A 107 -12.79 -9.67 11.36
C GLU A 107 -11.35 -9.42 11.86
N GLY A 108 -11.02 -8.16 12.16
CA GLY A 108 -9.72 -7.75 12.69
C GLY A 108 -8.50 -7.94 11.76
N SER A 109 -8.71 -8.34 10.49
CA SER A 109 -7.62 -8.54 9.53
C SER A 109 -8.02 -8.14 8.11
N GLY A 110 -7.02 -7.81 7.30
CA GLY A 110 -7.23 -7.37 5.94
C GLY A 110 -5.97 -7.49 5.13
N VAL A 111 -6.15 -7.67 3.83
CA VAL A 111 -5.08 -7.66 2.84
C VAL A 111 -5.51 -6.77 1.69
N GLY A 112 -4.57 -6.04 1.10
CA GLY A 112 -4.76 -5.46 -0.21
C GLY A 112 -3.68 -5.93 -1.17
N VAL A 113 -4.01 -5.86 -2.45
CA VAL A 113 -3.07 -6.10 -3.54
C VAL A 113 -3.24 -4.98 -4.57
N VAL A 114 -2.12 -4.48 -5.09
CA VAL A 114 -2.09 -3.45 -6.12
C VAL A 114 -1.54 -4.05 -7.41
N TRP A 115 -2.26 -3.89 -8.50
CA TRP A 115 -1.88 -4.31 -9.84
C TRP A 115 -1.67 -3.12 -10.75
N ALA A 116 -0.73 -3.25 -11.69
CA ALA A 116 -0.62 -2.36 -12.84
C ALA A 116 -1.31 -3.01 -14.04
N VAL A 117 -2.29 -2.32 -14.61
CA VAL A 117 -3.15 -2.84 -15.67
C VAL A 117 -3.17 -1.82 -16.82
N PRO A 118 -3.14 -2.26 -18.09
CA PRO A 118 -3.38 -1.37 -19.22
C PRO A 118 -4.70 -0.60 -19.04
N GLU A 119 -4.71 0.69 -19.38
CA GLU A 119 -5.85 1.57 -19.14
C GLU A 119 -7.14 1.05 -19.79
N GLU A 120 -7.03 0.53 -21.02
CA GLU A 120 -8.10 -0.11 -21.80
C GLU A 120 -8.72 -1.36 -21.15
N LEU A 121 -8.00 -2.00 -20.21
CA LEU A 121 -8.45 -3.18 -19.46
C LEU A 121 -8.81 -2.85 -18.00
N SER A 122 -8.81 -1.57 -17.62
CA SER A 122 -8.98 -1.12 -16.22
C SER A 122 -10.42 -0.71 -15.85
N SER A 123 -11.40 -0.94 -16.73
CA SER A 123 -12.82 -0.66 -16.43
C SER A 123 -13.33 -1.56 -15.30
N THR A 124 -14.26 -1.07 -14.48
CA THR A 124 -14.86 -1.82 -13.35
C THR A 124 -15.35 -3.20 -13.76
N ALA A 125 -16.10 -3.31 -14.86
CA ALA A 125 -16.61 -4.59 -15.36
C ALA A 125 -15.51 -5.60 -15.74
N GLN A 126 -14.31 -5.15 -16.12
CA GLN A 126 -13.18 -6.04 -16.38
C GLN A 126 -12.47 -6.44 -15.08
N LEU A 127 -12.37 -5.51 -14.12
CA LEU A 127 -11.75 -5.78 -12.83
C LEU A 127 -12.59 -6.77 -11.99
N GLU A 128 -13.91 -6.67 -12.05
CA GLU A 128 -14.84 -7.57 -11.35
C GLU A 128 -14.78 -9.01 -11.85
N LYS A 129 -14.45 -9.24 -13.13
CA LYS A 129 -14.26 -10.61 -13.66
C LYS A 129 -13.17 -11.38 -12.90
N ALA A 130 -12.16 -10.69 -12.37
CA ALA A 130 -11.11 -11.31 -11.57
C ALA A 130 -11.62 -11.79 -10.20
N LEU A 131 -12.72 -11.23 -9.70
CA LEU A 131 -13.31 -11.60 -8.41
C LEU A 131 -14.07 -12.92 -8.47
N VAL A 132 -14.63 -13.28 -9.64
CA VAL A 132 -15.45 -14.49 -9.82
C VAL A 132 -14.70 -15.77 -9.43
N SER A 133 -13.39 -15.81 -9.67
CA SER A 133 -12.50 -16.93 -9.31
C SER A 133 -11.79 -16.78 -7.96
N SER A 134 -12.06 -15.70 -7.23
CA SER A 134 -11.32 -15.27 -6.04
C SER A 134 -12.24 -15.20 -4.83
N THR A 135 -12.65 -16.37 -4.35
CA THR A 135 -13.62 -16.48 -3.24
C THR A 135 -12.96 -16.59 -1.87
N SER A 136 -11.64 -16.73 -1.80
CA SER A 136 -10.91 -16.85 -0.55
C SER A 136 -9.61 -16.04 -0.56
N LEU A 137 -9.05 -15.80 0.63
CA LEU A 137 -7.80 -15.06 0.81
C LEU A 137 -6.60 -15.66 0.05
N SER A 138 -6.58 -16.98 -0.19
CA SER A 138 -5.48 -17.63 -0.94
C SER A 138 -5.57 -17.41 -2.45
N GLN A 139 -6.75 -17.03 -2.95
CA GLN A 139 -7.01 -16.78 -4.37
C GLN A 139 -6.97 -15.29 -4.66
N ILE A 140 -5.76 -14.73 -4.74
CA ILE A 140 -5.58 -13.30 -5.01
C ILE A 140 -6.14 -12.96 -6.40
N PRO A 141 -7.08 -12.01 -6.52
CA PRO A 141 -7.65 -11.62 -7.80
C PRO A 141 -6.56 -11.02 -8.67
N LYS A 142 -6.49 -11.46 -9.93
CA LYS A 142 -5.56 -10.94 -10.92
C LYS A 142 -6.32 -10.49 -12.17
N PRO A 143 -6.41 -9.18 -12.45
CA PRO A 143 -7.08 -8.69 -13.64
C PRO A 143 -6.34 -9.09 -14.91
N VAL A 144 -7.09 -9.14 -16.01
CA VAL A 144 -6.55 -9.45 -17.34
C VAL A 144 -5.53 -8.37 -17.74
N GLY A 145 -4.39 -8.80 -18.27
CA GLY A 145 -3.32 -7.88 -18.68
C GLY A 145 -2.51 -7.29 -17.52
N ALA A 146 -2.79 -7.67 -16.27
CA ALA A 146 -2.02 -7.20 -15.12
C ALA A 146 -0.56 -7.64 -15.20
N LEU A 147 0.35 -6.67 -15.03
CA LEU A 147 1.78 -6.95 -14.92
C LEU A 147 2.10 -7.69 -13.63
N SER A 148 3.21 -8.44 -13.64
CA SER A 148 3.65 -9.21 -12.47
C SER A 148 4.06 -8.33 -11.28
N ASN A 149 4.48 -7.10 -11.55
CA ASN A 149 4.93 -6.15 -10.54
C ASN A 149 4.54 -4.74 -10.96
N PHE A 150 3.82 -4.01 -10.09
CA PHE A 150 3.36 -2.66 -10.39
C PHE A 150 4.51 -1.65 -10.56
N MET A 151 5.72 -1.94 -10.05
CA MET A 151 6.88 -1.08 -10.26
C MET A 151 7.38 -1.08 -11.72
N GLU A 152 6.89 -1.97 -12.58
CA GLU A 152 7.22 -1.99 -14.01
C GLU A 152 6.61 -0.80 -14.79
N VAL A 153 5.57 -0.17 -14.25
CA VAL A 153 4.92 1.02 -14.84
C VAL A 153 5.31 2.31 -14.14
N ILE A 154 6.23 2.25 -13.18
CA ILE A 154 6.75 3.46 -12.54
C ILE A 154 7.92 3.98 -13.38
N GLU A 155 7.81 5.23 -13.76
CA GLU A 155 8.82 5.99 -14.49
C GLU A 155 9.29 7.15 -13.63
N GLY A 156 10.40 7.77 -14.03
CA GLY A 156 10.99 8.86 -13.28
C GLY A 156 12.22 9.45 -13.94
N ASP A 157 12.70 10.55 -13.39
CA ASP A 157 13.80 11.36 -13.93
C ASP A 157 15.20 10.77 -13.70
N ARG A 158 15.28 9.58 -13.08
CA ARG A 158 16.52 8.88 -12.71
C ARG A 158 17.42 9.68 -11.77
N SER A 159 16.88 10.70 -11.09
CA SER A 159 17.60 11.43 -10.05
C SER A 159 17.76 10.58 -8.79
N PRO A 160 18.77 10.85 -7.94
CA PRO A 160 18.89 10.19 -6.64
C PRO A 160 17.63 10.33 -5.77
N VAL A 161 16.92 11.47 -5.87
CA VAL A 161 15.66 11.72 -5.17
C VAL A 161 14.57 10.74 -5.64
N SER A 162 14.40 10.56 -6.94
CA SER A 162 13.35 9.67 -7.48
C SER A 162 13.51 8.23 -6.99
N PHE A 163 14.73 7.71 -6.88
CA PHE A 163 14.96 6.33 -6.43
C PHE A 163 14.62 6.11 -4.97
N ILE A 164 14.99 7.04 -4.09
CA ILE A 164 14.66 6.89 -2.67
C ILE A 164 13.15 7.05 -2.44
N ILE A 165 12.48 7.90 -3.21
CA ILE A 165 11.04 8.02 -3.16
C ILE A 165 10.35 6.75 -3.71
N ALA A 166 10.86 6.19 -4.81
CA ALA A 166 10.32 4.95 -5.39
C ALA A 166 10.43 3.78 -4.41
N SER A 167 11.53 3.74 -3.65
CA SER A 167 11.80 2.76 -2.60
C SER A 167 10.76 2.80 -1.47
N ILE A 168 10.42 4.00 -0.98
CA ILE A 168 9.40 4.20 0.05
C ILE A 168 8.01 3.93 -0.53
N PHE A 169 7.70 4.51 -1.70
CA PHE A 169 6.42 4.34 -2.39
C PHE A 169 6.07 2.87 -2.64
N ARG A 170 7.05 2.07 -3.10
CA ARG A 170 6.88 0.63 -3.27
C ARG A 170 6.43 -0.05 -1.98
N ARG A 171 7.10 0.25 -0.86
CA ARG A 171 6.80 -0.40 0.43
C ARG A 171 5.44 0.02 0.97
N GLU A 172 5.07 1.29 0.84
CA GLU A 172 3.72 1.76 1.22
C GLU A 172 2.62 1.09 0.36
N LEU A 173 2.83 0.94 -0.96
CA LEU A 173 1.88 0.25 -1.82
C LEU A 173 1.80 -1.26 -1.57
N GLN A 174 2.91 -1.91 -1.22
CA GLN A 174 2.92 -3.33 -0.88
C GLN A 174 2.15 -3.64 0.41
N GLU A 175 2.01 -2.66 1.29
CA GLU A 175 1.22 -2.76 2.51
C GLU A 175 -0.18 -2.14 2.38
N PHE A 176 -0.53 -1.61 1.20
CA PHE A 176 -1.83 -1.00 0.97
C PHE A 176 -2.96 -1.99 1.32
N GLY A 177 -3.83 -1.58 2.25
CA GLY A 177 -4.96 -2.39 2.69
C GLY A 177 -4.63 -3.56 3.62
N ALA A 178 -3.40 -3.67 4.12
CA ALA A 178 -3.06 -4.60 5.20
C ALA A 178 -3.62 -4.11 6.55
N LEU A 179 -4.16 -5.03 7.36
CA LEU A 179 -4.66 -4.76 8.70
C LEU A 179 -4.27 -5.89 9.68
N GLY A 180 -4.17 -5.53 10.96
CA GLY A 180 -3.87 -6.46 12.05
C GLY A 180 -2.46 -7.05 11.94
N GLN A 181 -2.33 -8.35 12.16
CA GLN A 181 -1.03 -9.06 12.13
C GLN A 181 -0.38 -9.15 10.73
N ARG A 182 -1.07 -8.67 9.69
CA ARG A 182 -0.55 -8.65 8.32
C ARG A 182 0.19 -7.36 7.98
N CYS A 183 0.08 -6.35 8.83
CA CYS A 183 0.95 -5.19 8.80
C CYS A 183 2.38 -5.65 9.12
N ASN A 184 3.34 -5.18 8.34
CA ASN A 184 4.75 -5.41 8.54
C ASN A 184 5.48 -4.07 8.45
N TRP A 185 5.50 -3.47 7.26
CA TRP A 185 6.14 -2.19 6.99
C TRP A 185 5.60 -1.03 7.85
N SER A 186 4.37 -1.11 8.34
CA SER A 186 3.74 -0.08 9.16
C SER A 186 4.38 0.02 10.53
N HIS A 187 4.96 -1.09 11.03
CA HIS A 187 5.74 -1.16 12.26
C HIS A 187 7.17 -0.63 12.08
N HIS A 188 7.62 -0.42 10.83
CA HIS A 188 8.95 0.11 10.56
C HIS A 188 8.94 1.65 10.69
N GLN A 189 9.80 2.19 11.55
CA GLN A 189 10.07 3.62 11.69
C GLN A 189 11.42 3.95 11.05
N LEU A 190 11.50 4.98 10.21
CA LEU A 190 12.76 5.38 9.58
C LEU A 190 13.71 5.94 10.65
N VAL A 191 14.99 5.58 10.60
CA VAL A 191 15.97 6.04 11.58
C VAL A 191 17.28 6.46 10.91
N ASN A 192 17.95 7.46 11.49
CA ASN A 192 19.30 7.89 11.13
C ASN A 192 20.33 7.63 12.26
N ALA A 193 19.87 7.14 13.41
CA ALA A 193 20.66 6.70 14.53
C ALA A 193 19.90 5.58 15.26
N PRO A 194 20.59 4.60 15.85
CA PRO A 194 19.94 3.60 16.69
C PRO A 194 19.38 4.30 17.95
N PRO A 195 18.13 4.00 18.36
CA PRO A 195 17.58 4.46 19.64
C PRO A 195 18.53 4.21 20.81
N SER A 196 18.88 5.27 21.56
CA SER A 196 19.90 5.23 22.62
C SER A 196 19.44 4.55 23.90
N GLU A 197 18.14 4.34 24.06
CA GLU A 197 17.51 3.75 25.25
C GLU A 197 17.81 2.24 25.38
N PHE A 198 18.25 1.61 24.29
CA PHE A 198 18.36 0.16 24.19
C PHE A 198 19.80 -0.31 24.02
N LYS A 199 20.10 -1.49 24.57
CA LYS A 199 21.38 -2.18 24.39
C LYS A 199 21.33 -3.04 23.12
N TRP A 200 21.85 -2.51 22.03
CA TRP A 200 21.86 -3.17 20.73
C TRP A 200 22.84 -4.34 20.66
N GLN A 201 22.34 -5.51 20.28
CA GLN A 201 23.13 -6.66 19.90
C GLN A 201 23.32 -6.64 18.37
N TRP A 202 24.50 -6.23 17.94
CA TRP A 202 24.83 -6.12 16.52
C TRP A 202 25.20 -7.49 15.94
N ARG A 203 24.62 -7.85 14.80
CA ARG A 203 24.98 -9.10 14.10
C ARG A 203 26.34 -9.00 13.41
N ASN A 204 26.70 -7.80 12.97
CA ASN A 204 27.95 -7.46 12.30
C ASN A 204 28.52 -6.17 12.91
N ALA A 205 29.63 -5.66 12.37
CA ALA A 205 30.13 -4.34 12.77
C ALA A 205 29.02 -3.26 12.62
N PRO A 206 28.87 -2.35 13.60
CA PRO A 206 27.84 -1.32 13.55
C PRO A 206 28.05 -0.42 12.31
N PRO A 207 27.00 -0.12 11.53
CA PRO A 207 27.09 0.80 10.42
C PRO A 207 27.57 2.17 10.89
N LYS A 208 28.55 2.74 10.19
CA LYS A 208 29.08 4.08 10.51
C LYS A 208 28.08 5.20 10.23
N ASP A 209 27.14 4.95 9.32
CA ASP A 209 26.20 5.95 8.83
C ASP A 209 24.87 5.30 8.46
N LEU A 210 23.84 5.62 9.24
CA LEU A 210 22.48 5.15 9.04
C LEU A 210 21.64 6.15 8.24
N ALA A 211 22.21 7.28 7.80
CA ALA A 211 21.47 8.24 7.00
C ALA A 211 21.01 7.59 5.68
N PRO A 212 19.76 7.86 5.26
CA PRO A 212 19.28 7.40 3.97
C PRO A 212 20.14 7.97 2.83
N LYS A 213 20.53 7.12 1.89
CA LYS A 213 21.50 7.46 0.86
C LYS A 213 21.21 6.77 -0.45
N VAL A 214 21.63 7.41 -1.54
CA VAL A 214 21.55 6.86 -2.89
C VAL A 214 22.90 6.97 -3.56
N LYS A 215 23.33 5.88 -4.20
CA LYS A 215 24.53 5.81 -5.01
C LYS A 215 24.13 5.56 -6.46
N LEU A 216 24.46 6.49 -7.34
CA LEU A 216 24.39 6.27 -8.78
C LEU A 216 25.68 5.63 -9.27
N LEU A 217 25.54 4.62 -10.13
CA LEU A 217 26.63 3.93 -10.79
C LEU A 217 26.78 4.48 -12.23
N ASP A 218 28.00 4.44 -12.76
CA ASP A 218 28.32 5.01 -14.08
C ASP A 218 27.58 4.29 -15.23
N ASN A 219 27.10 3.06 -15.01
CA ASN A 219 26.28 2.29 -15.94
C ASN A 219 24.78 2.64 -15.89
N GLY A 220 24.40 3.70 -15.17
CA GLY A 220 23.01 4.15 -15.01
C GLY A 220 22.19 3.39 -13.97
N GLN A 221 22.76 2.38 -13.32
CA GLN A 221 22.14 1.70 -12.18
C GLN A 221 22.17 2.60 -10.93
N ALA A 222 21.28 2.33 -9.99
CA ALA A 222 21.24 3.02 -8.71
C ALA A 222 21.08 2.05 -7.55
N ALA A 223 21.66 2.38 -6.41
CA ALA A 223 21.45 1.67 -5.15
C ALA A 223 20.92 2.65 -4.10
N VAL A 224 19.81 2.31 -3.47
CA VAL A 224 19.23 3.03 -2.34
C VAL A 224 19.53 2.24 -1.07
N GLU A 225 19.95 2.92 -0.03
CA GLU A 225 20.13 2.35 1.30
C GLU A 225 19.49 3.25 2.35
N PHE A 226 18.73 2.65 3.26
CA PHE A 226 18.20 3.32 4.45
C PHE A 226 17.95 2.30 5.57
N PHE A 227 17.65 2.81 6.76
CA PHE A 227 17.46 1.98 7.95
C PHE A 227 16.11 2.27 8.59
N THR A 228 15.54 1.23 9.21
CA THR A 228 14.32 1.36 10.00
C THR A 228 14.42 0.56 11.28
N CYS A 229 13.73 1.02 12.32
CA CYS A 229 13.50 0.29 13.55
C CYS A 229 12.09 -0.30 13.53
N CYS A 230 11.93 -1.60 13.79
CA CYS A 230 10.64 -2.28 13.90
C CYS A 230 10.38 -2.66 15.35
N ASP A 231 9.17 -2.39 15.84
CA ASP A 231 8.79 -2.43 17.26
C ASP A 231 7.98 -3.69 17.68
N GLN A 232 7.91 -4.73 16.83
CA GLN A 232 7.19 -5.97 17.17
C GLN A 232 7.94 -7.26 16.76
N PRO A 233 7.96 -8.33 17.60
CA PRO A 233 7.74 -8.39 19.05
C PRO A 233 8.99 -8.04 19.88
N SER A 234 10.10 -7.73 19.21
CA SER A 234 11.35 -7.26 19.82
C SER A 234 11.90 -6.15 18.95
N LEU A 235 12.66 -5.21 19.51
CA LEU A 235 13.15 -4.08 18.76
C LEU A 235 14.24 -4.50 17.76
N VAL A 236 13.94 -4.47 16.46
CA VAL A 236 14.88 -4.90 15.41
C VAL A 236 15.24 -3.72 14.51
N LEU A 237 16.54 -3.51 14.32
CA LEU A 237 17.07 -2.57 13.34
C LEU A 237 17.26 -3.29 12.01
N TYR A 238 16.60 -2.79 10.96
CA TYR A 238 16.70 -3.29 9.60
C TYR A 238 17.51 -2.34 8.71
N ARG A 239 18.30 -2.93 7.82
CA ARG A 239 18.94 -2.28 6.68
C ARG A 239 18.19 -2.68 5.42
N HIS A 240 17.73 -1.69 4.68
CA HIS A 240 17.03 -1.87 3.42
C HIS A 240 17.94 -1.43 2.28
N ILE A 241 18.14 -2.30 1.30
CA ILE A 241 18.94 -2.03 0.11
C ILE A 241 18.09 -2.32 -1.12
N ASP A 242 17.86 -1.31 -1.97
CA ASP A 242 17.18 -1.48 -3.25
C ASP A 242 18.14 -1.20 -4.40
N GLN A 243 18.29 -2.15 -5.31
CA GLN A 243 19.10 -2.01 -6.51
C GLN A 243 18.20 -1.81 -7.73
N TYR A 244 18.38 -0.70 -8.42
CA TYR A 244 17.64 -0.34 -9.62
C TYR A 244 18.53 -0.51 -10.85
N PRO A 245 18.08 -1.26 -11.87
CA PRO A 245 18.79 -1.34 -13.14
C PRO A 245 18.65 -0.05 -13.94
N ALA A 246 19.41 0.08 -15.02
CA ALA A 246 19.60 1.33 -15.75
C ALA A 246 18.34 1.96 -16.36
N HIS A 247 17.31 1.17 -16.67
CA HIS A 247 16.20 1.61 -17.52
C HIS A 247 14.81 1.48 -16.89
N HIS A 248 14.68 1.04 -15.64
CA HIS A 248 13.37 0.93 -14.99
C HIS A 248 13.43 1.09 -13.47
N TYR A 249 12.27 1.30 -12.86
CA TYR A 249 12.10 1.49 -11.41
C TYR A 249 11.69 0.24 -10.64
N LYS A 250 11.60 -0.94 -11.28
CA LYS A 250 11.49 -2.21 -10.55
C LYS A 250 12.83 -2.55 -9.85
N PRO A 251 12.90 -2.53 -8.51
CA PRO A 251 14.14 -2.80 -7.80
C PRO A 251 14.31 -4.29 -7.50
N GLN A 252 15.56 -4.71 -7.29
CA GLN A 252 15.89 -5.87 -6.49
C GLN A 252 16.13 -5.41 -5.05
N SER A 253 15.23 -5.78 -4.14
CA SER A 253 15.25 -5.37 -2.74
C SER A 253 15.86 -6.43 -1.84
N LEU A 254 16.66 -6.01 -0.86
CA LEU A 254 17.21 -6.82 0.21
C LEU A 254 16.95 -6.12 1.55
N ASP A 255 16.21 -6.78 2.42
CA ASP A 255 15.93 -6.31 3.77
C ASP A 255 16.67 -7.21 4.77
N GLN A 256 17.57 -6.63 5.57
CA GLN A 256 18.45 -7.37 6.47
C GLN A 256 18.35 -6.82 7.89
N SER A 257 18.02 -7.67 8.86
CA SER A 257 18.15 -7.33 10.28
C SER A 257 19.64 -7.19 10.64
N VAL A 258 20.06 -6.03 11.13
CA VAL A 258 21.45 -5.71 11.45
C VAL A 258 21.73 -5.69 12.95
N ALA A 259 20.72 -5.39 13.77
CA ALA A 259 20.81 -5.44 15.22
C ALA A 259 19.46 -5.76 15.84
N THR A 260 19.49 -6.33 17.04
CA THR A 260 18.30 -6.58 17.86
C THR A 260 18.55 -6.05 19.25
N ALA A 261 17.55 -5.46 19.90
CA ALA A 261 17.59 -5.18 21.31
C ALA A 261 16.55 -6.06 22.03
N PRO A 262 16.91 -6.70 23.15
CA PRO A 262 15.93 -7.35 24.01
C PRO A 262 15.03 -6.29 24.66
N ASP A 263 13.79 -6.68 24.94
CA ASP A 263 12.84 -5.92 25.76
C ASP A 263 13.34 -5.70 27.19
#